data_AF-A0A803K371-F1
#
_entry.id   AF-A0A803K371-F1
#
_cell.length_a   1.000
_cell.length_b   1.000
_cell.length_c   1.000
_cell.angle_alpha   90.00
_cell.angle_beta   90.00
_cell.angle_gamma   90.00
#
_symmetry.space_group_name_H-M   'P 1'
#
loop_
_entity.id
_entity.type
_entity.pdbx_description
1 polymer ?
#
loop_
_entity_poly.entity_id
_entity_poly.type
_entity_poly.pdbx_seq_one_letter_code
_entity_poly.pdbx_strand_id
1 'polypeptide(L)'
;MMATENFLSYIPLQEMRCVLHWFSDWSESQRSRFLQDLLCKAVPGKLCLLLDGLGSLQLSAPPPSLFQCQLRLWDQWFQGWDEDERNQFLHRLEEQDADFVAKFYEEVSRTAGKD
;
A
#
# COMPACT_ATOMS: atom_id res chain seq x y z
N MET A 1 31.87 12.13 -12.42
CA MET A 1 31.40 11.75 -11.07
C MET A 1 29.98 11.23 -11.24
N MET A 2 29.83 9.94 -11.55
CA MET A 2 28.56 9.27 -11.93
C MET A 2 28.24 8.16 -10.91
N ALA A 3 28.10 8.52 -9.64
CA ALA A 3 27.85 7.54 -8.58
C ALA A 3 26.61 7.85 -7.71
N THR A 4 25.99 9.01 -7.92
CA THR A 4 24.82 9.44 -7.12
C THR A 4 23.49 9.11 -7.78
N GLU A 5 23.44 8.83 -9.09
CA GLU A 5 22.18 8.55 -9.82
C GLU A 5 21.66 7.10 -9.64
N ASN A 6 22.52 6.15 -9.25
CA ASN A 6 22.11 4.74 -9.04
C ASN A 6 21.75 4.38 -7.59
N PHE A 7 22.01 5.27 -6.63
CA PHE A 7 21.73 4.97 -5.22
C PHE A 7 20.27 5.26 -4.87
N LEU A 8 19.65 6.23 -5.56
CA LEU A 8 18.27 6.62 -5.34
C LEU A 8 17.29 5.60 -5.93
N SER A 9 17.57 5.03 -7.10
CA SER A 9 16.72 3.97 -7.71
C SER A 9 16.77 2.64 -6.96
N TYR A 10 17.79 2.42 -6.12
CA TYR A 10 17.91 1.21 -5.31
C TYR A 10 17.02 1.24 -4.07
N ILE A 11 16.69 2.42 -3.55
CA ILE A 11 15.91 2.60 -2.32
C ILE A 11 14.45 2.15 -2.52
N PRO A 12 13.69 2.65 -3.51
CA PRO A 12 12.32 2.21 -3.80
C PRO A 12 12.24 0.71 -4.02
N LEU A 13 13.21 0.13 -4.74
CA LEU A 13 13.24 -1.32 -4.97
C LEU A 13 13.38 -2.13 -3.67
N GLN A 14 14.20 -1.67 -2.72
CA GLN A 14 14.31 -2.31 -1.42
C GLN A 14 13.05 -2.14 -0.57
N GLU A 15 12.46 -0.95 -0.58
CA GLU A 15 11.19 -0.66 0.10
C GLU A 15 10.08 -1.58 -0.43
N MET A 16 9.93 -1.71 -1.75
CA MET A 16 8.99 -2.63 -2.38
C MET A 16 9.22 -4.07 -1.94
N ARG A 17 10.47 -4.56 -1.97
CA ARG A 17 10.81 -5.93 -1.52
C ARG A 17 10.46 -6.15 -0.05
N CYS A 18 10.64 -5.12 0.78
CA CYS A 18 10.29 -5.18 2.20
C CYS A 18 8.77 -5.34 2.38
N VAL A 19 7.98 -4.55 1.66
CA VAL A 19 6.52 -4.61 1.70
C VAL A 19 6.00 -5.96 1.17
N LEU A 20 6.56 -6.45 0.06
CA LEU A 20 6.21 -7.76 -0.52
C LEU A 20 6.52 -8.92 0.42
N HIS A 21 7.64 -8.83 1.14
CA HIS A 21 7.98 -9.79 2.20
C HIS A 21 6.94 -9.76 3.32
N TRP A 22 6.59 -8.58 3.86
CA TRP A 22 5.55 -8.47 4.88
C TRP A 22 4.20 -8.99 4.38
N PHE A 23 3.83 -8.70 3.14
CA PHE A 23 2.59 -9.17 2.51
C PHE A 23 2.50 -10.70 2.48
N SER A 24 3.64 -11.39 2.32
CA SER A 24 3.70 -12.86 2.38
C SER A 24 3.28 -13.39 3.76
N ASP A 25 3.67 -12.68 4.82
CA ASP A 25 3.42 -13.07 6.22
C ASP A 25 2.08 -12.56 6.75
N TRP A 26 1.37 -11.72 6.00
CA TRP A 26 0.09 -11.15 6.42
C TRP A 26 -1.06 -12.15 6.37
N SER A 27 -1.94 -12.08 7.38
CA SER A 27 -3.22 -12.79 7.37
C SER A 27 -4.17 -12.22 6.30
N GLU A 28 -5.20 -12.97 5.95
CA GLU A 28 -6.23 -12.52 5.00
C GLU A 28 -6.91 -11.22 5.44
N SER A 29 -7.13 -11.05 6.76
CA SER A 29 -7.67 -9.80 7.33
C SER A 29 -6.72 -8.62 7.19
N GLN A 30 -5.41 -8.84 7.33
CA GLN A 30 -4.38 -7.83 7.14
C GLN A 30 -4.24 -7.44 5.66
N ARG A 31 -4.26 -8.42 4.74
CA ARG A 31 -4.29 -8.17 3.30
C ARG A 31 -5.54 -7.40 2.90
N SER A 32 -6.70 -7.76 3.44
CA SER A 32 -7.96 -7.02 3.19
C SER A 32 -7.85 -5.56 3.66
N ARG A 33 -7.23 -5.29 4.81
CA ARG A 33 -6.97 -3.93 5.27
C ARG A 33 -6.02 -3.19 4.34
N PHE A 34 -4.91 -3.81 3.95
CA PHE A 34 -3.95 -3.24 3.02
C PHE A 34 -4.59 -2.89 1.66
N LEU A 35 -5.47 -3.74 1.15
CA LEU A 35 -6.23 -3.48 -0.08
C LEU A 35 -7.05 -2.20 0.02
N GLN A 36 -7.73 -1.99 1.16
CA GLN A 36 -8.50 -0.77 1.38
C GLN A 36 -7.61 0.47 1.43
N ASP A 37 -6.45 0.38 2.08
CA ASP A 37 -5.49 1.48 2.14
C ASP A 37 -4.94 1.80 0.74
N LEU A 38 -4.64 0.77 -0.08
CA LEU A 38 -4.20 0.92 -1.47
C LEU A 38 -5.28 1.56 -2.37
N LEU A 39 -6.54 1.14 -2.22
CA LEU A 39 -7.69 1.75 -2.93
C LEU A 39 -7.88 3.22 -2.56
N CYS A 40 -7.71 3.57 -1.29
CA CYS A 40 -7.76 4.96 -0.83
C CYS A 40 -6.70 5.84 -1.50
N LYS A 41 -5.52 5.29 -1.81
CA LYS A 41 -4.46 6.00 -2.52
C LYS A 41 -4.71 6.09 -4.03
N ALA A 42 -5.36 5.08 -4.62
CA ALA A 42 -5.63 5.03 -6.05
C ALA A 42 -6.85 5.84 -6.48
N VAL A 43 -7.86 5.98 -5.61
CA VAL A 43 -9.13 6.68 -5.91
C VAL A 43 -9.35 7.82 -4.90
N PRO A 44 -8.89 9.05 -5.20
CA PRO A 44 -9.10 10.19 -4.32
C PRO A 44 -10.57 10.59 -4.34
N GLY A 45 -11.35 10.23 -3.31
CA GLY A 45 -12.64 10.87 -3.08
C GLY A 45 -13.71 10.12 -2.28
N LYS A 46 -13.69 8.78 -2.16
CA LYS A 46 -14.84 8.06 -1.58
C LYS A 46 -14.54 7.06 -0.45
N LEU A 47 -13.29 6.60 -0.25
CA LEU A 47 -12.99 5.58 0.79
C LEU A 47 -12.17 6.09 2.00
N CYS A 48 -11.40 7.18 1.86
CA CYS A 48 -10.51 7.66 2.93
C CYS A 48 -11.25 8.09 4.22
N LEU A 49 -12.47 8.62 4.09
CA LEU A 49 -13.19 9.23 5.23
C LEU A 49 -13.64 8.21 6.30
N LEU A 50 -13.82 6.93 5.95
CA LEU A 50 -14.28 5.91 6.90
C LEU A 50 -13.14 5.22 7.65
N LEU A 51 -11.96 5.08 7.04
CA LEU A 51 -10.82 4.39 7.64
C LEU A 51 -10.06 5.28 8.63
N ASP A 52 -9.92 6.57 8.36
CA ASP A 52 -9.31 7.54 9.28
C ASP A 52 -10.16 7.76 10.53
N GLY A 53 -11.49 7.75 10.40
CA GLY A 53 -12.42 7.93 11.51
C GLY A 53 -12.39 6.82 12.57
N LEU A 54 -12.02 5.59 12.19
CA LEU A 54 -11.93 4.44 13.11
C LEU A 54 -10.58 4.34 13.82
N GLY A 55 -9.50 4.88 13.24
CA GLY A 55 -8.16 4.88 13.84
C GLY A 55 -7.98 5.94 14.94
N SER A 56 -8.65 7.09 14.81
CA SER A 56 -8.47 8.25 15.71
C SER A 56 -9.23 8.16 17.04
N LEU A 57 -10.05 7.12 17.26
CA LEU A 57 -10.97 7.03 18.42
C LEU A 57 -10.45 6.16 19.59
N GLN A 58 -9.15 5.97 19.73
CA GLN A 58 -8.57 5.25 20.87
C GLN A 58 -7.75 6.17 21.78
N LEU A 59 -8.41 6.71 22.81
CA LEU A 59 -7.81 7.57 23.85
C LEU A 59 -6.88 6.82 24.84
N SER A 60 -6.59 5.53 24.61
CA SER A 60 -5.65 4.72 25.40
C SER A 60 -5.22 3.47 24.60
N ALA A 61 -4.77 3.65 23.36
CA ALA A 61 -4.39 2.51 22.53
C ALA A 61 -3.10 1.85 23.06
N PRO A 62 -3.04 0.50 23.14
CA PRO A 62 -1.79 -0.22 23.35
C PRO A 62 -0.76 0.16 22.26
N PRO A 63 0.55 -0.09 22.49
CA PRO A 63 1.57 0.16 21.47
C PRO A 63 1.17 -0.45 20.13
N PRO A 64 1.42 0.24 19.00
CA PRO A 64 0.95 -0.18 17.70
C PRO A 64 1.46 -1.59 17.39
N SER A 65 0.61 -2.42 16.80
CA SER A 65 1.02 -3.76 16.38
C SER A 65 2.10 -3.67 15.29
N LEU A 66 2.91 -4.72 15.13
CA LEU A 66 3.92 -4.79 14.07
C LEU A 66 3.32 -4.46 12.69
N PHE A 67 2.12 -4.96 12.41
CA PHE A 67 1.37 -4.67 11.19
C PHE A 67 1.08 -3.17 11.01
N GLN A 68 0.71 -2.46 12.06
CA GLN A 68 0.48 -1.00 11.98
C GLN A 68 1.78 -0.24 11.70
N CYS A 69 2.90 -0.69 12.28
CA CYS A 69 4.22 -0.13 11.98
C CYS A 69 4.60 -0.37 10.51
N GLN A 70 4.35 -1.58 9.99
CA GLN A 70 4.59 -1.93 8.59
C GLN A 70 3.76 -1.05 7.63
N LEU A 71 2.46 -0.88 7.90
CA LEU A 71 1.59 -0.01 7.09
C LEU A 71 2.03 1.46 7.13
N ARG A 72 2.49 1.96 8.28
CA ARG A 72 2.98 3.34 8.39
C ARG A 72 4.25 3.56 7.56
N LEU A 73 5.17 2.61 7.58
CA LEU A 73 6.37 2.66 6.73
C LEU A 73 6.00 2.59 5.25
N TRP A 74 5.12 1.65 4.87
CA TRP A 74 4.62 1.57 3.51
C TRP A 74 3.97 2.89 3.06
N ASP A 75 3.13 3.52 3.89
CA ASP A 75 2.47 4.78 3.53
C ASP A 75 3.49 5.90 3.28
N GLN A 76 4.55 5.98 4.09
CA GLN A 76 5.64 6.93 3.88
C GLN A 76 6.39 6.66 2.57
N TRP A 77 6.73 5.40 2.29
CA TRP A 77 7.42 5.00 1.06
C TRP A 77 6.56 5.26 -0.17
N PHE A 78 5.30 4.83 -0.15
CA PHE A 78 4.36 4.97 -1.26
C PHE A 78 4.10 6.44 -1.64
N GLN A 79 4.07 7.35 -0.66
CA GLN A 79 3.98 8.80 -0.90
C GLN A 79 5.26 9.37 -1.55
N GLY A 80 6.42 8.81 -1.22
CA GLY A 80 7.70 9.16 -1.83
C GLY A 80 7.90 8.60 -3.23
N TRP A 81 7.21 7.51 -3.58
CA TRP A 81 7.29 6.89 -4.89
C TRP A 81 6.61 7.72 -5.98
N ASP A 82 7.23 7.74 -7.16
CA ASP A 82 6.62 8.27 -8.38
C ASP A 82 5.62 7.28 -9.02
N GLU A 83 5.01 7.66 -10.15
CA GLU A 83 4.00 6.84 -10.81
C GLU A 83 4.59 5.52 -11.36
N ASP A 84 5.78 5.56 -11.95
CA ASP A 84 6.47 4.38 -12.49
C ASP A 84 6.83 3.40 -11.38
N GLU A 85 7.30 3.90 -10.24
CA GLU A 85 7.61 3.11 -9.05
C GLU A 85 6.36 2.48 -8.45
N ARG A 86 5.25 3.22 -8.34
CA ARG A 86 3.96 2.68 -7.88
C ARG A 86 3.43 1.59 -8.82
N ASN A 87 3.54 1.80 -10.13
CA ASN A 87 3.17 0.80 -11.13
C ASN A 87 4.07 -0.45 -11.02
N GLN A 88 5.37 -0.26 -10.83
CA GLN A 88 6.30 -1.37 -10.60
C GLN A 88 5.97 -2.17 -9.33
N PHE A 89 5.58 -1.48 -8.25
CA PHE A 89 5.12 -2.13 -7.03
C PHE A 89 3.88 -3.00 -7.28
N LEU A 90 2.87 -2.47 -8.00
CA LEU A 90 1.67 -3.21 -8.35
C LEU A 90 1.98 -4.44 -9.21
N HIS A 91 2.87 -4.32 -10.20
CA HIS A 91 3.29 -5.46 -11.01
C HIS A 91 3.96 -6.56 -10.17
N ARG A 92 4.85 -6.20 -9.24
CA ARG A 92 5.48 -7.20 -8.35
C ARG A 92 4.47 -7.83 -7.39
N LEU A 93 3.47 -7.06 -6.95
CA LEU A 93 2.39 -7.57 -6.11
C LEU A 93 1.52 -8.56 -6.89
N GLU A 94 1.27 -8.30 -8.18
CA GLU A 94 0.54 -9.20 -9.09
C GLU A 94 1.31 -10.50 -9.35
N GLU A 95 2.62 -10.43 -9.54
CA GLU A 95 3.48 -11.62 -9.66
C GLU A 95 3.40 -12.52 -8.41
N GLN A 96 3.20 -11.93 -7.23
CA GLN A 96 3.12 -12.64 -5.96
C GLN A 96 1.70 -13.14 -5.64
N ASP A 97 0.67 -12.35 -5.94
CA ASP A 97 -0.74 -12.65 -5.68
C ASP A 97 -1.65 -11.96 -6.72
N ALA A 98 -1.84 -12.63 -7.85
CA ALA A 98 -2.64 -12.13 -8.96
C ALA A 98 -4.12 -11.93 -8.56
N ASP A 99 -4.66 -12.79 -7.70
CA ASP A 99 -6.05 -12.68 -7.23
C ASP A 99 -6.26 -11.43 -6.38
N PHE A 100 -5.26 -11.06 -5.56
CA PHE A 100 -5.29 -9.81 -4.79
C PHE A 100 -5.34 -8.58 -5.70
N VAL A 101 -4.48 -8.53 -6.72
CA VAL A 101 -4.41 -7.38 -7.64
C VAL A 101 -5.64 -7.33 -8.56
N ALA A 102 -6.17 -8.47 -8.99
CA ALA A 102 -7.44 -8.53 -9.72
C ALA A 102 -8.60 -7.92 -8.90
N LYS A 103 -8.69 -8.25 -7.60
CA LYS A 103 -9.68 -7.63 -6.69
C LYS A 103 -9.49 -6.12 -6.58
N PHE A 104 -8.24 -5.65 -6.50
CA PHE A 104 -7.94 -4.21 -6.50
C PHE A 104 -8.49 -3.54 -7.76
N TYR A 105 -8.18 -4.04 -8.95
CA TYR A 105 -8.68 -3.46 -10.20
C TYR A 105 -10.19 -3.55 -10.36
N GLU A 106 -10.82 -4.63 -9.85
CA GLU A 106 -12.27 -4.76 -9.83
C GLU A 106 -12.92 -3.65 -8.98
N GLU A 107 -12.41 -3.41 -7.77
CA GLU A 107 -12.91 -2.35 -6.88
C GLU A 107 -12.65 -0.94 -7.44
N VAL A 108 -11.49 -0.71 -8.08
CA VAL A 108 -11.20 0.55 -8.79
C VAL A 108 -12.19 0.75 -9.94
N SER A 109 -12.44 -0.28 -10.75
CA SER A 109 -13.39 -0.20 -11.88
C SER A 109 -14.82 0.04 -11.40
N ARG A 110 -15.21 -0.60 -10.29
CA ARG A 110 -16.53 -0.43 -9.65
C ARG A 110 -16.73 0.99 -9.11
N THR A 111 -15.66 1.63 -8.65
CA THR A 111 -15.71 3.02 -8.16
C THR A 111 -15.64 4.05 -9.29
N ALA A 112 -15.00 3.72 -10.42
CA ALA A 112 -14.93 4.57 -11.61
C ALA A 112 -16.21 4.57 -12.47
N GLY A 113 -16.96 3.47 -12.52
CA GLY A 113 -18.18 3.34 -13.34
C GLY A 113 -19.45 3.96 -12.73
N LYS A 114 -19.34 4.83 -11.73
CA LYS A 114 -20.46 5.36 -10.93
C LYS A 114 -20.61 6.89 -11.00
N ASP A 115 -20.11 7.48 -12.09
CA ASP A 115 -20.40 8.87 -12.50
C ASP A 115 -21.34 8.90 -13.71
#